data_AF-A0A2M9C487-F1
#
_entry.id   AF-A0A2M9C487-F1
#
_cell.length_a   1.000
_cell.length_b   1.000
_cell.length_c   1.000
_cell.angle_alpha   90.00
_cell.angle_beta   90.00
_cell.angle_gamma   90.00
#
_symmetry.space_group_name_H-M   'P 1'
#
loop_
_entity.id
_entity.type
_entity.pdbx_description
1 polymer ?
#
loop_
_entity_poly.entity_id
_entity_poly.type
_entity_poly.pdbx_seq_one_letter_code
_entity_poly.pdbx_strand_id
1 'polypeptide(L)'
;MISITAVLLAMAGLGAGLVHLAAAGGAPLALAVLLVAVGSAEIAWSVTVLARGRIVLPRATLALAVVPVLGWAALSALGPALGVALGFLPMAVASLFDLVIAATLAARTRAARPTASAHPVQATQTLQAAQTRPDAARPRLSATRFLVALVLGASAVAGLTTPALAASDAGAHAVPHGTHH
;
A
#
# COMPACT_ATOMS: atom_id res chain seq x y z
N MET A 1 9.69 -15.84 -8.73
CA MET A 1 9.37 -14.63 -9.52
C MET A 1 8.32 -13.84 -8.75
N ILE A 2 8.58 -12.56 -8.47
CA ILE A 2 7.64 -11.66 -7.80
C ILE A 2 6.46 -11.35 -8.75
N SER A 3 5.24 -11.26 -8.23
CA SER A 3 4.09 -10.88 -9.06
C SER A 3 4.03 -9.35 -9.24
N ILE A 4 3.52 -8.88 -10.39
CA ILE A 4 3.31 -7.43 -10.64
C ILE A 4 2.53 -6.79 -9.48
N THR A 5 1.47 -7.45 -9.01
CA THR A 5 0.68 -6.96 -7.88
C THR A 5 1.49 -6.81 -6.60
N ALA A 6 2.41 -7.74 -6.29
CA ALA A 6 3.24 -7.63 -5.09
C ALA A 6 4.19 -6.43 -5.18
N VAL A 7 4.77 -6.18 -6.36
CA VAL A 7 5.63 -5.01 -6.61
C VAL A 7 4.83 -3.71 -6.48
N LEU A 8 3.67 -3.61 -7.14
CA LEU A 8 2.82 -2.41 -7.09
C LEU A 8 2.35 -2.11 -5.66
N LEU A 9 1.96 -3.14 -4.91
CA LEU A 9 1.55 -2.97 -3.52
C LEU A 9 2.71 -2.56 -2.60
N ALA A 10 3.91 -3.09 -2.81
CA ALA A 10 5.08 -2.65 -2.06
C ALA A 10 5.48 -1.21 -2.41
N MET A 11 5.35 -0.79 -3.67
CA MET A 11 5.59 0.60 -4.08
C MET A 11 4.58 1.56 -3.44
N ALA A 12 3.29 1.18 -3.41
CA ALA A 12 2.27 1.96 -2.73
C ALA A 12 2.54 2.06 -1.21
N GLY A 13 2.92 0.95 -0.57
CA GLY A 13 3.25 0.93 0.86
C GLY A 13 4.49 1.75 1.21
N LEU A 14 5.51 1.78 0.33
CA LEU A 14 6.65 2.69 0.47
C LEU A 14 6.22 4.15 0.39
N GLY A 15 5.35 4.49 -0.56
CA GLY A 15 4.79 5.84 -0.69
C GLY A 15 4.02 6.27 0.56
N ALA A 16 3.10 5.42 1.05
CA ALA A 16 2.36 5.66 2.29
C ALA A 16 3.30 5.89 3.49
N GLY A 17 4.29 5.00 3.66
CA GLY A 17 5.23 5.06 4.79
C GLY A 17 6.06 6.33 4.80
N LEU A 18 6.55 6.78 3.64
CA LEU A 18 7.29 8.03 3.52
C LEU A 18 6.41 9.25 3.86
N VAL A 19 5.15 9.26 3.41
CA VAL A 19 4.23 10.36 3.70
C VAL A 19 3.86 10.40 5.19
N HIS A 20 3.63 9.25 5.84
CA HIS A 20 3.40 9.19 7.28
C HIS A 20 4.62 9.67 8.09
N LEU A 21 5.84 9.27 7.71
CA LEU A 21 7.06 9.74 8.35
C LEU A 21 7.23 11.27 8.21
N ALA A 22 6.97 11.82 7.03
CA ALA A 22 7.09 13.26 6.81
C ALA A 22 6.03 14.07 7.59
N ALA A 23 4.81 13.56 7.67
CA ALA A 23 3.74 14.17 8.45
C ALA A 23 4.04 14.21 9.96
N ALA A 24 4.85 13.29 10.47
CA ALA A 24 5.24 13.26 11.88
C ALA A 24 5.98 14.53 12.33
N GLY A 25 6.69 15.22 11.42
CA GLY A 25 7.47 16.41 11.73
C GLY A 25 6.65 17.59 12.26
N GLY A 26 5.36 17.66 11.90
CA GLY A 26 4.44 18.73 12.33
C GLY A 26 3.38 18.30 13.34
N ALA A 27 3.43 17.05 13.80
CA ALA A 27 2.40 16.47 14.65
C ALA A 27 2.72 16.67 16.15
N PRO A 28 1.70 16.77 17.03
CA PRO A 28 1.90 16.68 18.47
C PRO A 28 2.61 15.37 18.84
N LEU A 29 3.43 15.36 19.90
CA LEU A 29 4.35 14.25 20.23
C LEU A 29 3.71 12.85 20.17
N ALA A 30 2.53 12.67 20.79
CA ALA A 30 1.84 11.39 20.80
C ALA A 30 1.47 10.92 19.37
N LEU A 31 1.02 11.85 18.53
CA LEU A 31 0.65 11.57 17.15
C LEU A 31 1.89 11.38 16.26
N ALA A 32 2.97 12.12 16.51
CA ALA A 32 4.26 11.93 15.85
C ALA A 32 4.82 10.52 16.10
N VAL A 33 4.79 10.04 17.36
CA VAL A 33 5.20 8.67 17.70
C VAL A 33 4.35 7.63 16.96
N LEU A 34 3.03 7.83 16.91
CA LEU A 34 2.12 6.93 16.18
C LEU A 34 2.42 6.93 14.67
N LEU A 35 2.58 8.10 14.05
CA LEU A 35 2.93 8.26 12.63
C LEU A 35 4.26 7.61 12.29
N VAL A 36 5.28 7.78 13.15
CA VAL A 36 6.58 7.14 12.98
C VAL A 36 6.46 5.63 13.05
N ALA A 37 5.72 5.10 14.01
CA ALA A 37 5.50 3.67 14.15
C ALA A 37 4.78 3.08 12.93
N VAL A 38 3.70 3.73 12.46
CA VAL A 38 2.92 3.32 11.28
C VAL A 38 3.78 3.38 10.02
N GLY A 39 4.43 4.52 9.73
CA GLY A 39 5.25 4.68 8.54
C GLY A 39 6.45 3.71 8.50
N SER A 40 7.07 3.44 9.65
CA SER A 40 8.13 2.44 9.76
C SER A 40 7.61 1.02 9.50
N ALA A 41 6.43 0.68 10.01
CA ALA A 41 5.80 -0.62 9.78
C ALA A 41 5.45 -0.82 8.29
N GLU A 42 4.97 0.22 7.61
CA GLU A 42 4.66 0.19 6.17
C GLU A 42 5.91 0.00 5.32
N ILE A 43 7.00 0.71 5.64
CA ILE A 43 8.30 0.53 4.97
C ILE A 43 8.83 -0.89 5.20
N ALA A 44 8.85 -1.35 6.46
CA ALA A 44 9.33 -2.69 6.80
C ALA A 44 8.52 -3.78 6.09
N TRP A 45 7.19 -3.63 6.04
CA TRP A 45 6.31 -4.54 5.32
C TRP A 45 6.61 -4.53 3.82
N SER A 46 6.74 -3.35 3.21
CA SER A 46 6.99 -3.19 1.77
C SER A 46 8.31 -3.83 1.36
N VAL A 47 9.38 -3.59 2.13
CA VAL A 47 10.68 -4.26 1.94
C VAL A 47 10.55 -5.78 2.07
N THR A 48 9.78 -6.26 3.04
CA THR A 48 9.56 -7.70 3.24
C THR A 48 8.80 -8.33 2.07
N VAL A 49 7.80 -7.65 1.49
CA VAL A 49 7.06 -8.11 0.31
C VAL A 49 7.97 -8.21 -0.91
N LEU A 50 8.85 -7.21 -1.11
CA LEU A 50 9.85 -7.23 -2.18
C LEU A 50 10.85 -8.37 -1.99
N ALA A 51 11.40 -8.52 -0.78
CA ALA A 51 12.39 -9.54 -0.45
C ALA A 51 11.83 -10.97 -0.60
N ARG A 52 10.57 -11.19 -0.20
CA ARG A 52 9.93 -12.52 -0.26
C ARG A 52 9.22 -12.81 -1.57
N GLY A 53 9.05 -11.83 -2.44
CA GLY A 53 8.36 -11.98 -3.72
C GLY A 53 6.86 -12.30 -3.61
N ARG A 54 6.25 -12.14 -2.43
CA ARG A 54 4.86 -12.47 -2.13
C ARG A 54 4.30 -11.60 -1.01
N ILE A 55 2.99 -11.43 -0.98
CA ILE A 55 2.29 -10.69 0.09
C ILE A 55 2.43 -11.47 1.40
N VAL A 56 2.93 -10.82 2.45
CA VAL A 56 3.13 -11.41 3.78
C VAL A 56 2.07 -10.86 4.73
N LEU A 57 1.48 -11.73 5.55
CA LEU A 57 0.46 -11.40 6.56
C LEU A 57 -0.72 -10.54 6.04
N PRO A 58 -1.51 -11.02 5.06
CA PRO A 58 -2.55 -10.23 4.39
C PRO A 58 -3.56 -9.55 5.34
N ARG A 59 -3.93 -10.22 6.44
CA ARG A 59 -4.87 -9.64 7.41
C ARG A 59 -4.26 -8.47 8.18
N ALA A 60 -3.01 -8.60 8.58
CA ALA A 60 -2.29 -7.52 9.26
C ALA A 60 -2.07 -6.35 8.30
N THR A 61 -1.73 -6.61 7.03
CA THR A 61 -1.64 -5.57 5.99
C THR A 61 -2.95 -4.83 5.80
N LEU A 62 -4.08 -5.56 5.75
CA LEU A 62 -5.39 -4.93 5.61
C LEU A 62 -5.70 -4.02 6.80
N ALA A 63 -5.41 -4.48 8.02
CA ALA A 63 -5.56 -3.67 9.22
C ALA A 63 -4.63 -2.44 9.19
N LEU A 64 -3.36 -2.64 8.83
CA LEU A 64 -2.36 -1.58 8.73
C LEU A 64 -2.72 -0.53 7.68
N ALA A 65 -3.41 -0.89 6.60
CA ALA A 65 -3.89 0.06 5.60
C ALA A 65 -5.21 0.74 6.00
N VAL A 66 -6.15 0.02 6.63
CA VAL A 66 -7.47 0.59 6.98
C VAL A 66 -7.39 1.50 8.21
N VAL A 67 -6.57 1.16 9.21
CA VAL A 67 -6.47 1.92 10.46
C VAL A 67 -6.04 3.38 10.23
N PRO A 68 -4.98 3.68 9.45
CA PRO A 68 -4.60 5.06 9.14
C PRO A 68 -5.73 5.80 8.43
N VAL A 69 -6.36 5.21 7.41
CA VAL A 69 -7.48 5.83 6.68
C VAL A 69 -8.63 6.21 7.62
N LEU A 70 -9.03 5.30 8.52
CA LEU A 70 -10.09 5.58 9.49
C LEU A 70 -9.63 6.61 10.54
N GLY A 71 -8.39 6.52 10.99
CA GLY A 71 -7.78 7.48 11.92
C GLY A 71 -7.78 8.89 11.33
N TRP A 72 -7.44 9.05 10.05
CA TRP A 72 -7.43 10.33 9.35
C TRP A 72 -8.84 10.86 9.07
N ALA A 73 -9.79 9.99 8.70
CA ALA A 73 -11.18 10.40 8.56
C ALA A 73 -11.74 10.93 9.89
N ALA A 74 -11.45 10.25 11.00
CA ALA A 74 -11.85 10.68 12.34
C ALA A 74 -11.14 12.00 12.75
N LEU A 75 -9.83 12.10 12.51
CA LEU A 75 -9.07 13.29 12.85
C LEU A 75 -9.45 14.49 11.97
N SER A 76 -9.86 14.28 10.73
CA SER A 76 -10.38 15.36 9.87
C SER A 76 -11.74 15.88 10.37
N ALA A 77 -12.57 14.98 10.90
CA ALA A 77 -13.88 15.35 11.46
C ALA A 77 -13.78 16.02 12.83
N LEU A 78 -12.85 15.57 13.68
CA LEU A 78 -12.73 15.96 15.09
C LEU A 78 -11.57 16.91 15.38
N GLY A 79 -10.56 16.96 14.50
CA GLY A 79 -9.29 17.66 14.67
C GLY A 79 -9.42 19.16 14.98
N PRO A 80 -10.31 19.92 14.31
CA PRO A 80 -10.52 21.33 14.64
C PRO A 80 -10.98 21.54 16.09
N ALA A 81 -11.81 20.64 16.62
CA ALA A 81 -12.26 20.69 18.01
C ALA A 81 -11.15 20.28 19.01
N LEU A 82 -10.12 19.58 18.54
CA LEU A 82 -8.98 19.09 19.33
C LEU A 82 -7.73 19.98 19.16
N GLY A 83 -7.81 21.07 18.38
CA GLY A 83 -6.68 21.95 18.08
C GLY A 83 -5.58 21.28 17.23
N VAL A 84 -5.91 20.19 16.52
CA VAL A 84 -4.96 19.46 15.67
C VAL A 84 -5.16 19.88 14.21
N ALA A 85 -4.13 20.48 13.63
CA ALA A 85 -4.10 20.85 12.21
C ALA A 85 -2.97 20.08 11.50
N LEU A 86 -3.34 19.05 10.74
CA LEU A 86 -2.42 18.35 9.83
C LEU A 86 -2.63 18.83 8.40
N GLY A 87 -1.58 18.77 7.59
CA GLY A 87 -1.68 19.04 6.16
C GLY A 87 -2.65 18.09 5.46
N PHE A 88 -3.70 18.62 4.85
CA PHE A 88 -4.71 17.81 4.15
C PHE A 88 -4.12 17.00 2.98
N LEU A 89 -3.26 17.63 2.17
CA LEU A 89 -2.69 17.00 0.98
C LEU A 89 -1.83 15.76 1.31
N PRO A 90 -0.85 15.82 2.24
CA PRO A 90 -0.14 14.62 2.70
C PRO A 90 -1.09 13.50 3.15
N MET A 91 -2.08 13.81 3.98
CA MET A 91 -2.99 12.80 4.53
C MET A 91 -3.88 12.16 3.46
N ALA A 92 -4.34 12.96 2.48
CA ALA A 92 -5.11 12.46 1.35
C ALA A 92 -4.28 11.51 0.46
N VAL A 93 -3.01 11.85 0.21
CA VAL A 93 -2.10 11.01 -0.59
C VAL A 93 -1.78 9.70 0.12
N ALA A 94 -1.48 9.72 1.43
CA ALA A 94 -1.27 8.51 2.23
C ALA A 94 -2.52 7.61 2.20
N SER A 95 -3.70 8.20 2.47
CA SER A 95 -4.97 7.47 2.47
C SER A 95 -5.28 6.84 1.10
N LEU A 96 -4.92 7.50 0.00
CA LEU A 96 -5.09 6.95 -1.35
C LEU A 96 -4.23 5.69 -1.55
N PHE A 97 -2.96 5.71 -1.14
CA PHE A 97 -2.09 4.52 -1.23
C PHE A 97 -2.63 3.38 -0.37
N ASP A 98 -3.06 3.66 0.85
CA ASP A 98 -3.65 2.67 1.75
C ASP A 98 -4.94 2.07 1.21
N LEU A 99 -5.82 2.89 0.62
CA LEU A 99 -7.04 2.43 -0.02
C LEU A 99 -6.74 1.51 -1.22
N VAL A 100 -5.74 1.84 -2.03
CA VAL A 100 -5.30 0.98 -3.14
C VAL A 100 -4.81 -0.37 -2.62
N ILE A 101 -4.03 -0.38 -1.52
CA ILE A 101 -3.57 -1.60 -0.87
C ILE A 101 -4.74 -2.43 -0.36
N ALA A 102 -5.63 -1.81 0.43
CA ALA A 102 -6.77 -2.45 1.04
C ALA A 102 -7.75 -3.01 0.00
N ALA A 103 -8.11 -2.22 -1.02
CA ALA A 103 -9.02 -2.63 -2.09
C ALA A 103 -8.48 -3.82 -2.88
N THR A 104 -7.19 -3.79 -3.24
CA THR A 104 -6.54 -4.88 -3.97
C THR A 104 -6.54 -6.16 -3.13
N LEU A 105 -6.23 -6.06 -1.84
CA LEU A 105 -6.18 -7.20 -0.94
C LEU A 105 -7.56 -7.79 -0.65
N ALA A 106 -8.57 -6.92 -0.49
CA ALA A 106 -9.97 -7.31 -0.37
C ALA A 106 -10.47 -8.01 -1.63
N ALA A 107 -10.15 -7.51 -2.82
CA ALA A 107 -10.51 -8.16 -4.08
C ALA A 107 -9.88 -9.56 -4.21
N ARG A 108 -8.59 -9.70 -3.86
CA ARG A 108 -7.90 -11.00 -3.89
C ARG A 108 -8.46 -12.00 -2.90
N THR A 109 -8.82 -11.56 -1.69
CA THR A 109 -9.43 -12.45 -0.69
C THR A 109 -10.87 -12.83 -1.05
N ARG A 110 -11.64 -11.94 -1.70
CA ARG A 110 -12.97 -12.25 -2.24
C ARG A 110 -12.90 -13.24 -3.40
N ALA A 111 -11.98 -13.05 -4.34
CA ALA A 111 -11.79 -13.96 -5.47
C ALA A 111 -11.31 -15.36 -5.05
N ALA A 112 -10.64 -15.46 -3.89
CA ALA A 112 -10.17 -16.72 -3.34
C ALA A 112 -11.23 -17.49 -2.52
N ARG A 113 -12.44 -16.95 -2.31
CA ARG A 113 -13.56 -17.72 -1.73
C ARG A 113 -14.20 -18.54 -2.84
N PRO A 114 -14.07 -19.88 -2.83
CA PRO A 114 -14.85 -20.72 -3.72
C PRO A 114 -16.34 -20.53 -3.39
N THR A 115 -17.19 -20.44 -4.41
CA THR A 115 -18.63 -20.57 -4.25
C THR A 115 -18.92 -21.90 -3.54
N ALA A 116 -19.29 -21.83 -2.27
CA ALA A 116 -19.56 -22.99 -1.40
C ALA A 116 -20.81 -23.79 -1.80
N SER A 117 -21.29 -23.63 -3.04
CA SER A 117 -22.51 -24.23 -3.58
C SER A 117 -22.24 -25.35 -4.60
N ALA A 118 -20.97 -25.73 -4.83
CA ALA A 118 -20.65 -26.86 -5.70
C ALA A 118 -20.94 -28.18 -4.97
N HIS A 119 -21.97 -28.87 -5.43
CA HIS A 119 -22.39 -30.21 -4.98
C HIS A 119 -21.19 -31.18 -4.94
N PRO A 120 -21.08 -32.09 -3.93
CA PRO A 120 -19.95 -33.00 -3.76
C PRO A 120 -19.61 -33.83 -5.01
N VAL A 121 -20.62 -34.09 -5.85
CA VAL A 121 -20.50 -34.91 -7.07
C VAL A 121 -19.76 -34.19 -8.22
N GLN A 122 -19.81 -32.85 -8.27
CA GLN A 122 -19.08 -32.06 -9.29
C GLN A 122 -17.60 -31.87 -8.93
N ALA A 123 -17.23 -31.95 -7.65
CA ALA A 123 -15.84 -31.84 -7.19
C ALA A 123 -15.00 -33.03 -7.70
N THR A 124 -15.57 -34.23 -7.73
CA THR A 124 -14.87 -35.43 -8.23
C THR A 124 -14.68 -35.38 -9.76
N GLN A 125 -15.68 -34.91 -10.51
CA GLN A 125 -15.60 -34.78 -11.97
C GLN A 125 -14.64 -33.66 -12.42
N THR A 126 -14.57 -32.55 -11.69
CA THR A 126 -13.63 -31.46 -11.99
C THR A 126 -12.18 -31.81 -11.68
N LEU A 127 -11.92 -32.60 -10.63
CA LEU A 127 -10.58 -33.11 -10.34
C LEU A 127 -10.09 -34.11 -11.39
N GLN A 128 -10.97 -34.97 -11.90
CA GLN A 128 -10.64 -35.96 -12.91
C GLN A 128 -10.47 -35.34 -14.32
N ALA A 129 -11.21 -34.28 -14.63
CA ALA A 129 -11.01 -33.47 -15.84
C ALA A 129 -9.78 -32.54 -15.77
N ALA A 130 -9.34 -32.17 -14.56
CA ALA A 130 -8.12 -31.38 -14.36
C ALA A 130 -6.84 -32.22 -14.44
N GLN A 131 -6.91 -33.51 -14.09
CA GLN A 131 -5.78 -34.45 -14.16
C GLN A 131 -5.41 -34.85 -15.60
N THR A 132 -6.31 -34.70 -16.58
CA THR A 132 -6.05 -35.02 -18.00
C THR A 132 -5.54 -33.86 -18.84
N ARG A 133 -5.30 -32.67 -18.25
CA ARG A 133 -4.67 -31.55 -18.97
C ARG A 133 -3.15 -31.58 -18.77
N PRO A 134 -2.35 -31.91 -19.80
CA PRO A 134 -0.91 -31.75 -19.75
C PRO A 134 -0.58 -30.27 -19.56
N ASP A 135 0.33 -29.96 -18.65
CA ASP A 135 1.04 -28.69 -18.49
C ASP A 135 0.28 -27.45 -19.01
N ALA A 136 -0.73 -27.01 -18.25
CA ALA A 136 -1.21 -25.64 -18.37
C ALA A 136 -0.07 -24.71 -17.93
N ALA A 137 0.80 -24.39 -18.89
CA ALA A 137 1.91 -23.47 -18.78
C ALA A 137 1.45 -22.25 -17.98
N ARG A 138 2.00 -22.08 -16.76
CA ARG A 138 1.79 -20.86 -16.00
C ARG A 138 2.14 -19.72 -16.94
N PRO A 139 1.20 -18.81 -17.27
CA PRO A 139 1.48 -17.74 -18.21
C PRO A 139 2.68 -16.96 -17.66
N ARG A 140 3.82 -17.06 -18.34
CA ARG A 140 4.97 -16.20 -18.06
C ARG A 140 4.48 -14.79 -18.37
N LEU A 141 4.28 -13.99 -17.32
CA LEU A 141 3.99 -12.57 -17.49
C LEU A 141 5.02 -12.00 -18.46
N SER A 142 4.55 -11.42 -19.57
CA SER A 142 5.40 -10.74 -20.53
C SER A 142 6.26 -9.72 -19.77
N ALA A 143 7.59 -9.81 -19.90
CA ALA A 143 8.53 -8.90 -19.26
C ALA A 143 8.17 -7.43 -19.57
N THR A 144 7.68 -7.16 -20.78
CA THR A 144 7.16 -5.85 -21.19
C THR A 144 6.00 -5.38 -20.32
N ARG A 145 5.00 -6.24 -20.05
CA ARG A 145 3.87 -5.88 -19.18
C ARG A 145 4.32 -5.60 -17.76
N PHE A 146 5.30 -6.36 -17.26
CA PHE A 146 5.89 -6.13 -15.95
C PHE A 146 6.60 -4.77 -15.89
N LEU A 147 7.46 -4.48 -16.88
CA LEU A 147 8.20 -3.21 -16.95
C LEU A 147 7.27 -2.01 -17.09
N VAL A 148 6.25 -2.09 -17.95
CA VAL A 148 5.25 -1.02 -18.10
C VAL A 148 4.51 -0.77 -16.78
N ALA A 149 4.03 -1.83 -16.12
CA ALA A 149 3.36 -1.70 -14.83
C ALA A 149 4.29 -1.10 -13.77
N LEU A 150 5.56 -1.53 -13.74
CA LEU A 150 6.57 -1.00 -12.83
C LEU A 150 6.82 0.50 -13.05
N VAL A 151 7.05 0.92 -14.30
CA VAL A 151 7.30 2.33 -14.65
C VAL A 151 6.09 3.18 -14.32
N LEU A 152 4.88 2.75 -14.70
CA LEU A 152 3.65 3.50 -14.38
C LEU A 152 3.43 3.62 -12.88
N GLY A 153 3.63 2.52 -12.13
CA GLY A 153 3.51 2.52 -10.68
C GLY A 153 4.54 3.43 -10.00
N ALA A 154 5.81 3.35 -10.43
CA ALA A 154 6.87 4.18 -9.90
C ALA A 154 6.65 5.67 -10.19
N SER A 155 6.25 6.02 -11.42
CA SER A 155 5.91 7.40 -11.79
C SER A 155 4.73 7.94 -11.00
N ALA A 156 3.68 7.15 -10.81
CA ALA A 156 2.53 7.57 -9.99
C ALA A 156 2.93 7.79 -8.53
N VAL A 157 3.70 6.88 -7.94
CA VAL A 157 4.19 7.02 -6.55
C VAL A 157 5.08 8.24 -6.42
N ALA A 158 6.05 8.43 -7.33
CA ALA A 158 6.95 9.58 -7.30
C ALA A 158 6.19 10.91 -7.47
N GLY A 159 5.25 10.97 -8.42
CA GLY A 159 4.46 12.16 -8.72
C GLY A 159 3.50 12.57 -7.61
N LEU A 160 3.05 11.63 -6.77
CA LEU A 160 2.20 11.92 -5.61
C LEU A 160 3.00 12.18 -4.33
N THR A 161 4.05 11.38 -4.10
CA THR A 161 4.86 11.46 -2.88
C THR A 161 5.64 12.76 -2.83
N THR A 162 6.20 13.22 -3.96
CA THR A 162 7.00 14.46 -4.00
C THR A 162 6.22 15.70 -3.54
N PRO A 163 5.05 16.05 -4.12
CA PRO A 163 4.27 17.19 -3.63
C PRO A 163 3.72 16.97 -2.22
N ALA A 164 3.40 15.72 -1.83
CA ALA A 164 2.98 15.43 -0.47
C ALA A 164 4.09 15.72 0.55
N LEU A 165 5.34 15.32 0.26
CA LEU A 165 6.50 15.65 1.09
C LEU A 165 6.76 17.16 1.12
N ALA A 166 6.69 17.83 -0.03
CA ALA A 166 6.87 19.28 -0.11
C ALA A 166 5.83 20.06 0.70
N ALA A 167 4.59 19.57 0.77
CA ALA A 167 3.51 20.17 1.55
C ALA A 167 3.49 19.78 3.04
N SER A 168 4.45 18.98 3.49
CA SER A 168 4.61 18.63 4.91
C SER A 168 5.53 19.61 5.64
N ASP A 169 5.52 19.61 6.97
CA ASP A 169 6.45 20.40 7.76
C ASP A 169 7.92 20.05 7.46
N ALA A 170 8.23 18.78 7.18
CA ALA A 170 9.56 18.40 6.74
C ALA A 170 9.97 19.10 5.43
N GLY A 171 9.03 19.33 4.52
CA GLY A 171 9.25 20.10 3.28
C GLY A 171 9.45 21.59 3.55
N ALA A 172 8.69 22.16 4.48
CA ALA A 172 8.82 23.58 4.85
C ALA A 172 10.18 23.93 5.47
N HIS A 173 10.83 22.97 6.14
CA HIS A 173 12.13 23.13 6.77
C HIS A 173 13.30 22.60 5.91
N ALA A 174 13.05 22.19 4.67
CA ALA A 174 14.09 21.72 3.77
C ALA A 174 14.98 22.90 3.33
N VAL A 175 16.29 22.81 3.59
CA VAL A 175 17.26 23.85 3.20
C VAL A 175 17.44 23.84 1.68
N PRO A 176 17.36 25.00 1.00
CA PRO A 176 17.64 25.08 -0.43
C PRO A 176 19.06 24.59 -0.73
N HIS A 177 19.16 23.55 -1.55
CA HIS A 177 20.44 22.98 -1.98
C HIS A 177 21.17 24.05 -2.82
N GLY A 178 22.32 24.54 -2.32
CA GLY A 178 23.08 25.66 -2.92
C GLY A 178 23.34 26.85 -1.99
N THR A 179 22.92 26.78 -0.72
CA THR A 179 23.17 27.84 0.28
C THR A 179 24.40 27.62 1.16
N HIS A 180 25.14 26.52 0.94
CA HIS A 180 26.44 26.26 1.54
C HIS A 180 27.55 26.60 0.54
N HIS A 181 27.86 27.90 0.40
CA HIS A 181 29.03 28.40 -0.31
C HIS A 181 29.81 29.34 0.61
#